data_AF-A0A960XUT6-F1
#
_entry.id   AF-A0A960XUT6-F1
#
_cell.length_a   1.000
_cell.length_b   1.000
_cell.length_c   1.000
_cell.angle_alpha   90.00
_cell.angle_beta   90.00
_cell.angle_gamma   90.00
#
_symmetry.space_group_name_H-M   'P 1'
#
loop_
_entity.id
_entity.type
_entity.pdbx_description
1 polymer ?
#
loop_
_entity_poly.entity_id
_entity_poly.type
_entity_poly.pdbx_seq_one_letter_code
_entity_poly.pdbx_strand_id
1 'polypeptide(L)'
;MLIANNATNQIFLSNYNFQNSKLQTSMARLSAGTRILTPGEAPADLGISERFRAQIRTSEEASRVIQNAINMFQSTDAWLQEVHNMIDRMSELATAAADGSKQGADLATLDKEFQQLKSEIRRISETGKYNGLQVNGKTAVAVYDTLDHTIRYTQPDGTDVRELGINFKDGNSAKNGIAYSFESASTAQNVGDFIFTEDGKSLLYTAQKSTGSLSARKTLMKLDIDSNTITTLALTSAGGAHASRQARIVMDDKGRIWVSDPSTTVDSAGKNFNVKLLDVDAMTLNAGGTTEWAGGVTLASSFSDFAVHGDFIYYIERSSGSGPLQYVKQSLNDQTEKTILVYDLSGSTYDI
;
A
#
# COMPACT_ATOMS: atom_id res chain seq x y z
N MET A 1 45.45 40.73 58.61
CA MET A 1 44.25 40.37 57.83
C MET A 1 44.34 38.90 57.47
N LEU A 2 43.72 37.97 58.21
CA LEU A 2 43.79 36.51 57.93
C LEU A 2 42.77 35.66 58.75
N ILE A 3 41.55 36.15 59.02
CA ILE A 3 40.56 35.35 59.80
C ILE A 3 39.17 35.23 59.13
N ALA A 4 38.90 35.91 58.02
CA ALA A 4 37.59 35.79 57.35
C ALA A 4 37.63 35.06 55.99
N ASN A 5 38.80 34.86 55.37
CA ASN A 5 38.88 34.22 54.06
C ASN A 5 40.27 33.63 53.81
N ASN A 6 40.51 32.39 54.25
CA ASN A 6 41.76 31.68 53.97
C ASN A 6 41.73 31.16 52.53
N ALA A 7 42.11 32.03 51.59
CA ALA A 7 42.14 31.76 50.16
C ALA A 7 42.95 30.49 49.84
N THR A 8 44.04 30.25 50.56
CA THR A 8 44.86 29.04 50.40
C THR A 8 44.08 27.78 50.75
N ASN A 9 43.35 27.78 51.88
CA ASN A 9 42.47 26.67 52.27
C ASN A 9 41.33 26.47 51.26
N GLN A 10 40.73 27.55 50.76
CA GLN A 10 39.70 27.45 49.71
C GLN A 10 40.22 26.86 48.40
N ILE A 11 41.45 27.20 47.99
CA ILE A 11 42.11 26.59 46.83
C ILE A 11 42.38 25.10 47.08
N PHE A 12 42.86 24.73 48.27
CA PHE A 12 43.06 23.32 48.64
C PHE A 12 41.74 22.54 48.62
N LEU A 13 40.67 23.08 49.19
CA LEU A 13 39.33 22.47 49.17
C LEU A 13 38.77 22.38 47.74
N SER A 14 38.94 23.41 46.92
CA SER A 14 38.54 23.40 45.50
C SER A 14 39.30 22.33 44.72
N ASN A 15 40.61 22.19 44.93
CA ASN A 15 41.44 21.16 44.30
C ASN A 15 41.04 19.76 44.78
N TYR A 16 40.81 19.58 46.08
CA TYR A 16 40.34 18.32 46.63
C TYR A 16 38.98 17.91 46.03
N ASN A 17 38.02 18.83 45.97
CA ASN A 17 36.72 18.60 45.36
C ASN A 17 36.83 18.27 43.87
N PHE A 18 37.73 18.95 43.13
CA PHE A 18 38.00 18.67 41.73
C PHE A 18 38.58 17.26 41.51
N GLN A 19 39.52 16.83 42.35
CA GLN A 19 40.10 15.48 42.26
C GLN A 19 39.09 14.39 42.69
N ASN A 20 38.29 14.65 43.72
CA ASN A 20 37.23 13.74 44.14
C ASN A 20 36.18 13.57 43.03
N SER A 21 35.80 14.66 42.36
CA SER A 21 34.91 14.62 41.20
C SER A 21 35.49 13.79 40.04
N LYS A 22 36.78 13.94 39.71
CA LYS A 22 37.45 13.11 38.68
C LYS A 22 37.51 11.62 39.04
N LEU A 23 37.73 11.30 40.32
CA LEU A 23 37.71 9.94 40.81
C LEU A 23 36.30 9.33 40.67
N GLN A 24 35.28 10.08 41.06
CA GLN A 24 33.88 9.66 40.91
C GLN A 24 33.52 9.42 39.44
N THR A 25 33.91 10.31 38.52
CA THR A 25 33.69 10.10 37.07
C THR A 25 34.42 8.88 36.55
N SER A 26 35.67 8.65 36.98
CA SER A 26 36.44 7.46 36.57
C SER A 26 35.81 6.16 37.08
N MET A 27 35.32 6.16 38.32
CA MET A 27 34.58 5.04 38.89
C MET A 27 33.25 4.81 38.17
N ALA A 28 32.55 5.87 37.79
CA ALA A 28 31.31 5.77 37.03
C ALA A 28 31.56 5.21 35.61
N ARG A 29 32.66 5.58 34.94
CA ARG A 29 33.07 5.01 33.65
C ARG A 29 33.39 3.53 33.75
N LEU A 30 34.10 3.14 34.81
CA LEU A 30 34.39 1.73 35.08
C LEU A 30 33.10 0.94 35.33
N SER A 31 32.16 1.50 36.11
CA SER A 31 30.89 0.86 36.41
C SER A 31 29.95 0.78 35.20
N ALA A 32 29.98 1.75 34.30
CA ALA A 32 29.15 1.78 33.09
C ALA A 32 29.75 0.99 31.93
N GLY A 33 31.05 0.67 31.98
CA GLY A 33 31.79 0.04 30.89
C GLY A 33 31.94 0.92 29.64
N THR A 34 31.61 2.21 29.72
CA THR A 34 31.69 3.15 28.60
C THR A 34 32.75 4.22 28.84
N ARG A 35 33.51 4.56 27.78
CA ARG A 35 34.50 5.65 27.83
C ARG A 35 33.83 7.03 27.96
N ILE A 36 32.63 7.19 27.39
CA ILE A 36 31.84 8.43 27.39
C ILE A 36 30.66 8.22 28.34
N LEU A 37 30.55 9.08 29.36
CA LEU A 37 29.50 8.95 30.37
C LEU A 37 28.37 9.96 30.22
N THR A 38 28.70 11.17 29.79
CA THR A 38 27.75 12.27 29.62
C THR A 38 27.85 12.89 28.22
N PRO A 39 26.74 13.37 27.64
CA PRO A 39 26.74 14.01 26.31
C PRO A 39 27.62 15.25 26.20
N GLY A 40 27.99 15.88 27.33
CA GLY A 40 28.82 17.07 27.36
C GLY A 40 30.34 16.83 27.24
N GLU A 41 30.84 15.61 27.51
CA GLU A 41 32.29 15.33 27.55
C GLU A 41 32.90 15.16 26.14
N ALA A 42 32.16 14.59 25.20
CA ALA A 42 32.61 14.33 23.84
C ALA A 42 31.40 14.20 22.87
N PRO A 43 30.72 15.30 22.53
CA PRO A 43 29.48 15.27 21.75
C PRO A 43 29.68 14.69 20.33
N ALA A 44 30.86 14.91 19.72
CA ALA A 44 31.19 14.33 18.41
C ALA A 44 31.36 12.80 18.46
N ASP A 45 32.12 12.29 19.44
CA ASP A 45 32.34 10.84 19.61
C ASP A 45 31.06 10.12 20.05
N LEU A 46 30.21 10.76 20.84
CA LEU A 46 28.89 10.26 21.18
C LEU A 46 27.98 10.21 19.94
N GLY A 47 28.01 11.25 19.09
CA GLY A 47 27.25 11.26 17.83
C GLY A 47 27.66 10.13 16.89
N ILE A 48 28.96 9.82 16.79
CA ILE A 48 29.45 8.68 16.01
C ILE A 48 29.03 7.35 16.65
N SER A 49 29.12 7.23 17.98
CA SER A 49 28.73 6.01 18.70
C SER A 49 27.23 5.73 18.57
N GLU A 50 26.38 6.75 18.64
CA GLU A 50 24.94 6.62 18.43
C GLU A 50 24.58 6.34 16.97
N ARG A 51 25.36 6.86 16.00
CA ARG A 51 25.25 6.45 14.60
C ARG A 51 25.58 4.98 14.41
N PHE A 52 26.66 4.47 15.03
CA PHE A 52 26.97 3.04 14.96
C PHE A 52 25.93 2.18 15.68
N ARG A 53 25.40 2.62 16.82
CA ARG A 53 24.28 1.94 17.49
C ARG A 53 23.03 1.90 16.63
N ALA A 54 22.72 3.00 15.93
CA ALA A 54 21.63 3.03 14.97
C ALA A 54 21.88 2.07 13.80
N GLN A 55 23.10 2.06 13.24
CA GLN A 55 23.51 1.15 12.18
C GLN A 55 23.40 -0.33 12.58
N ILE A 56 23.84 -0.68 13.80
CA ILE A 56 23.72 -2.03 14.35
C ILE A 56 22.24 -2.41 14.44
N ARG A 57 21.39 -1.57 15.03
CA ARG A 57 19.94 -1.83 15.10
C ARG A 57 19.31 -2.01 13.72
N THR A 58 19.66 -1.16 12.75
CA THR A 58 19.16 -1.31 11.38
C THR A 58 19.70 -2.56 10.71
N SER A 59 20.94 -2.97 11.00
CA SER A 59 21.53 -4.20 10.46
C SER A 59 20.85 -5.43 11.04
N GLU A 60 20.55 -5.45 12.34
CA GLU A 60 19.80 -6.53 13.00
C GLU A 60 18.40 -6.68 12.39
N GLU A 61 17.71 -5.56 12.15
CA GLU A 61 16.41 -5.57 11.49
C GLU A 61 16.51 -6.01 10.03
N ALA A 62 17.52 -5.55 9.29
CA ALA A 62 17.78 -6.01 7.93
C ALA A 62 18.04 -7.53 7.88
N SER A 63 18.78 -8.09 8.83
CA SER A 63 18.97 -9.53 8.95
C SER A 63 17.65 -10.28 9.17
N ARG A 64 16.73 -9.74 9.98
CA ARG A 64 15.39 -10.33 10.15
C ARG A 64 14.57 -10.27 8.86
N VAL A 65 14.61 -9.17 8.13
CA VAL A 65 13.95 -9.03 6.84
C VAL A 65 14.51 -10.03 5.81
N ILE A 66 15.83 -10.19 5.76
CA ILE A 66 16.47 -11.20 4.90
C ILE A 66 16.03 -12.61 5.30
N GLN A 67 15.95 -12.93 6.58
CA GLN A 67 15.48 -14.24 7.04
C GLN A 67 14.02 -14.50 6.61
N ASN A 68 13.16 -13.50 6.69
CA ASN A 68 11.79 -13.60 6.20
C ASN A 68 11.74 -13.82 4.68
N ALA A 69 12.62 -13.16 3.91
CA ALA A 69 12.75 -13.38 2.47
C ALA A 69 13.24 -14.81 2.15
N ILE A 70 14.19 -15.35 2.91
CA ILE A 70 14.64 -16.74 2.78
C ILE A 70 13.49 -17.71 3.02
N ASN A 71 12.71 -17.50 4.09
CA ASN A 71 11.57 -18.34 4.42
C ASN A 71 10.49 -18.27 3.31
N MET A 72 10.29 -17.09 2.71
CA MET A 72 9.40 -16.91 1.55
C MET A 72 9.89 -17.72 0.35
N PHE A 73 11.18 -17.65 0.02
CA PHE A 73 11.76 -18.42 -1.07
C PHE A 73 11.68 -19.92 -0.82
N GLN A 74 11.94 -20.40 0.40
CA GLN A 74 11.80 -21.82 0.75
C GLN A 74 10.36 -22.33 0.58
N SER A 75 9.37 -21.54 1.00
CA SER A 75 7.96 -21.89 0.78
C SER A 75 7.61 -21.91 -0.71
N THR A 76 8.18 -20.99 -1.49
CA THR A 76 7.98 -20.93 -2.95
C THR A 76 8.62 -22.13 -3.63
N ASP A 77 9.83 -22.51 -3.23
CA ASP A 77 10.57 -23.65 -3.76
C ASP A 77 9.81 -24.96 -3.48
N ALA A 78 9.25 -25.12 -2.29
CA ALA A 78 8.39 -26.26 -1.95
C ALA A 78 7.17 -26.37 -2.87
N TRP A 79 6.49 -25.26 -3.19
CA TRP A 79 5.37 -25.27 -4.13
C TRP A 79 5.81 -25.56 -5.56
N LEU A 80 6.95 -25.01 -6.00
CA LEU A 80 7.50 -25.28 -7.32
C LEU A 80 7.91 -26.73 -7.47
N GLN A 81 8.40 -27.37 -6.41
CA GLN A 81 8.69 -28.79 -6.40
C GLN A 81 7.42 -29.64 -6.60
N GLU A 82 6.29 -29.28 -5.98
CA GLU A 82 5.02 -29.96 -6.25
C GLU A 82 4.52 -29.76 -7.68
N VAL A 83 4.69 -28.55 -8.24
CA VAL A 83 4.41 -28.29 -9.65
C VAL A 83 5.30 -29.12 -10.57
N HIS A 84 6.58 -29.27 -10.24
CA HIS A 84 7.51 -30.11 -10.99
C HIS A 84 7.06 -31.58 -10.98
N ASN A 85 6.73 -32.14 -9.81
CA ASN A 85 6.21 -33.50 -9.68
C ASN A 85 4.95 -33.73 -10.53
N MET A 86 4.04 -32.75 -10.57
CA MET A 86 2.85 -32.84 -11.42
C MET A 86 3.19 -32.77 -12.91
N ILE A 87 4.15 -31.95 -13.33
CA ILE A 87 4.59 -31.87 -14.74
C ILE A 87 5.27 -33.16 -15.17
N ASP A 88 6.08 -33.78 -14.31
CA ASP A 88 6.68 -35.08 -14.57
C ASP A 88 5.58 -36.13 -14.76
N ARG A 89 4.58 -36.15 -13.87
CA ARG A 89 3.41 -37.03 -14.00
C ARG A 89 2.62 -36.76 -15.28
N MET A 90 2.42 -35.50 -15.67
CA MET A 90 1.78 -35.13 -16.93
C MET A 90 2.57 -35.63 -18.14
N SER A 91 3.91 -35.64 -18.06
CA SER A 91 4.80 -36.16 -19.12
C SER A 91 4.73 -37.69 -19.21
N GLU A 92 4.62 -38.39 -18.09
CA GLU A 92 4.34 -39.83 -18.04
C GLU A 92 3.00 -40.16 -18.71
N LEU A 93 1.94 -39.42 -18.37
CA LEU A 93 0.61 -39.61 -18.96
C LEU A 93 0.61 -39.35 -20.47
N ALA A 94 1.31 -38.30 -20.93
CA ALA A 94 1.44 -38.00 -22.35
C ALA A 94 2.17 -39.13 -23.11
N THR A 95 3.23 -39.68 -22.53
CA THR A 95 3.97 -40.82 -23.10
C THR A 95 3.11 -42.08 -23.11
N ALA A 96 2.35 -42.33 -22.04
CA ALA A 96 1.43 -43.46 -21.96
C ALA A 96 0.26 -43.35 -22.94
N ALA A 97 -0.20 -42.14 -23.26
CA ALA A 97 -1.24 -41.89 -24.25
C ALA A 97 -0.72 -42.03 -25.70
N ALA A 98 0.59 -41.87 -25.92
CA ALA A 98 1.23 -42.07 -27.22
C ALA A 98 1.43 -43.55 -27.59
N ASP A 99 1.22 -44.47 -26.65
CA ASP A 99 1.22 -45.91 -26.91
C ASP A 99 0.01 -46.31 -27.76
N GLY A 100 0.26 -46.78 -28.99
CA GLY A 100 -0.77 -47.17 -29.95
C GLY A 100 -1.61 -48.38 -29.55
N SER A 101 -1.31 -49.05 -28.43
CA SER A 101 -2.11 -50.15 -27.87
C SER A 101 -3.30 -49.68 -27.01
N LYS A 102 -3.35 -48.39 -26.63
CA LYS A 102 -4.42 -47.83 -25.78
C LYS A 102 -5.69 -47.58 -26.56
N GLN A 103 -6.85 -47.90 -25.96
CA GLN A 103 -8.15 -47.69 -26.57
C GLN A 103 -8.81 -46.38 -26.10
N GLY A 104 -9.89 -45.95 -26.75
CA GLY A 104 -10.56 -44.68 -26.46
C GLY A 104 -10.98 -44.50 -24.99
N ALA A 105 -11.37 -45.57 -24.29
CA ALA A 105 -11.70 -45.51 -22.86
C ALA A 105 -10.47 -45.25 -21.96
N ASP A 106 -9.32 -45.83 -22.31
CA ASP A 106 -8.05 -45.62 -21.60
C ASP A 106 -7.53 -44.20 -21.84
N LEU A 107 -7.58 -43.74 -23.10
CA LEU A 107 -7.19 -42.39 -23.49
C LEU A 107 -8.05 -41.32 -22.78
N ALA A 108 -9.36 -41.56 -22.65
CA ALA A 108 -10.25 -40.67 -21.90
C ALA A 108 -9.93 -40.61 -20.41
N THR A 109 -9.47 -41.72 -19.82
CA THR A 109 -9.07 -41.76 -18.40
C THR A 109 -7.75 -41.03 -18.17
N LEU A 110 -6.76 -41.21 -19.06
CA LEU A 110 -5.48 -40.50 -19.02
C LEU A 110 -5.66 -38.99 -19.21
N ASP A 111 -6.50 -38.55 -20.16
CA ASP A 111 -6.82 -37.13 -20.34
C ASP A 111 -7.49 -36.54 -19.10
N LYS A 112 -8.42 -37.27 -18.47
CA LYS A 112 -9.06 -36.81 -17.23
C LYS A 112 -8.04 -36.54 -16.11
N GLU A 113 -7.07 -37.43 -15.91
CA GLU A 113 -5.99 -37.23 -14.93
C GLU A 113 -5.11 -36.02 -15.33
N PHE A 114 -4.77 -35.89 -16.61
CA PHE A 114 -4.00 -34.76 -17.13
C PHE A 114 -4.70 -33.41 -16.92
N GLN A 115 -6.01 -33.32 -17.17
CA GLN A 115 -6.79 -32.10 -16.92
C GLN A 115 -6.87 -31.77 -15.43
N GLN A 116 -6.97 -32.77 -14.54
CA GLN A 116 -6.94 -32.56 -13.10
C GLN A 116 -5.60 -31.99 -12.64
N LEU A 117 -4.48 -32.55 -13.10
CA LEU A 117 -3.14 -32.04 -12.81
C LEU A 117 -2.95 -30.61 -13.32
N LYS A 118 -3.43 -30.30 -14.53
CA LYS A 118 -3.41 -28.93 -15.08
C LYS A 118 -4.22 -27.95 -14.22
N SER A 119 -5.40 -28.36 -13.76
CA SER A 119 -6.21 -27.54 -12.85
C SER A 119 -5.51 -27.31 -11.52
N GLU A 120 -4.83 -28.32 -11.00
CA GLU A 120 -4.12 -28.24 -9.72
C GLU A 120 -2.87 -27.35 -9.81
N ILE A 121 -2.10 -27.42 -10.91
CA ILE A 121 -1.00 -26.48 -11.19
C ILE A 121 -1.52 -25.04 -11.22
N ARG A 122 -2.66 -24.79 -11.89
CA ARG A 122 -3.30 -23.47 -11.91
C ARG A 122 -3.70 -23.02 -10.50
N ARG A 123 -4.28 -23.92 -9.70
CA ARG A 123 -4.67 -23.64 -8.31
C ARG A 123 -3.45 -23.26 -7.47
N ILE A 124 -2.36 -24.01 -7.52
CA ILE A 124 -1.12 -23.70 -6.76
C ILE A 124 -0.55 -22.34 -7.19
N SER A 125 -0.54 -22.07 -8.50
CA SER A 125 -0.09 -20.77 -9.04
C SER A 125 -0.95 -19.59 -8.56
N GLU A 126 -2.27 -19.78 -8.39
CA GLU A 126 -3.21 -18.74 -7.94
C GLU A 126 -3.30 -18.62 -6.41
N THR A 127 -3.03 -19.69 -5.66
CA THR A 127 -3.21 -19.74 -4.19
C THR A 127 -1.92 -19.64 -3.38
N GLY A 128 -0.75 -19.66 -4.03
CA GLY A 128 0.55 -19.51 -3.37
C GLY A 128 0.73 -18.15 -2.71
N LYS A 129 0.48 -18.07 -1.39
CA LYS A 129 0.65 -16.87 -0.56
C LYS A 129 1.61 -17.10 0.60
N TYR A 130 2.61 -16.22 0.76
CA TYR A 130 3.48 -16.20 1.93
C TYR A 130 3.14 -14.99 2.80
N ASN A 131 2.69 -15.22 4.03
CA ASN A 131 2.26 -14.16 4.96
C ASN A 131 1.25 -13.17 4.32
N GLY A 132 0.32 -13.68 3.50
CA GLY A 132 -0.68 -12.88 2.78
C GLY A 132 -0.21 -12.29 1.44
N LEU A 133 1.09 -12.30 1.13
CA LEU A 133 1.62 -11.81 -0.15
C LEU A 133 1.64 -12.92 -1.20
N GLN A 134 1.08 -12.64 -2.39
CA GLN A 134 1.15 -13.53 -3.53
C GLN A 134 2.56 -13.55 -4.13
N VAL A 135 3.17 -14.73 -4.24
CA VAL A 135 4.59 -14.88 -4.58
C VAL A 135 4.85 -15.10 -6.09
N ASN A 136 3.77 -15.23 -6.86
CA ASN A 136 3.78 -15.49 -8.30
C ASN A 136 4.07 -14.26 -9.18
N GLY A 137 4.48 -13.12 -8.60
CA GLY A 137 4.84 -11.92 -9.35
C GLY A 137 3.67 -11.24 -10.06
N LYS A 138 2.41 -11.56 -9.72
CA LYS A 138 1.22 -10.88 -10.26
C LYS A 138 1.04 -9.43 -9.80
N THR A 139 2.04 -8.82 -9.18
CA THR A 139 2.14 -7.36 -9.08
C THR A 139 2.57 -6.80 -10.45
N ALA A 140 1.73 -7.02 -11.46
CA ALA A 140 1.91 -6.39 -12.76
C ALA A 140 1.73 -4.88 -12.59
N VAL A 141 2.68 -4.10 -13.10
CA VAL A 141 2.47 -2.66 -13.26
C VAL A 141 1.51 -2.53 -14.43
N ALA A 142 0.25 -2.24 -14.10
CA ALA A 142 -0.77 -1.99 -15.10
C ALA A 142 -0.78 -0.50 -15.42
N VAL A 143 -0.77 -0.18 -16.71
CA VAL A 143 -0.84 1.20 -17.21
C VAL A 143 -2.03 1.30 -18.15
N TYR A 144 -2.82 2.36 -18.00
CA TYR A 144 -3.87 2.68 -18.96
C TYR A 144 -3.25 3.43 -20.14
N ASP A 145 -3.41 2.86 -21.34
CA ASP A 145 -3.02 3.53 -22.58
C ASP A 145 -4.13 4.49 -23.02
N THR A 146 -3.82 5.79 -23.04
CA THR A 146 -4.77 6.83 -23.44
C THR A 146 -5.06 6.88 -24.93
N LEU A 147 -4.22 6.28 -25.78
CA LEU A 147 -4.43 6.24 -27.23
C LEU A 147 -5.34 5.07 -27.60
N ASP A 148 -5.01 3.89 -27.10
CA ASP A 148 -5.71 2.65 -27.43
C ASP A 148 -6.89 2.36 -26.49
N HIS A 149 -7.01 3.11 -25.39
CA HIS A 149 -8.06 2.98 -24.37
C HIS A 149 -8.09 1.59 -23.73
N THR A 150 -6.94 0.93 -23.65
CA THR A 150 -6.77 -0.42 -23.11
C THR A 150 -5.83 -0.40 -21.90
N ILE A 151 -5.98 -1.38 -21.01
CA ILE A 151 -5.00 -1.59 -19.93
C ILE A 151 -3.94 -2.57 -20.41
N ARG A 152 -2.68 -2.14 -20.29
CA ARG A 152 -1.50 -2.95 -20.58
C ARG A 152 -0.84 -3.36 -19.28
N TYR A 153 -0.51 -4.64 -19.18
CA TYR A 153 0.26 -5.22 -18.09
C TYR A 153 1.68 -5.41 -18.56
N THR A 154 2.61 -4.89 -17.78
CA THR A 154 4.02 -5.08 -18.03
C THR A 154 4.63 -5.80 -16.84
N GLN A 155 5.50 -6.77 -17.12
CA GLN A 155 6.36 -7.32 -16.08
C GLN A 155 7.22 -6.18 -15.50
N PRO A 156 7.65 -6.25 -14.22
CA PRO A 156 8.50 -5.21 -13.62
C PRO A 156 9.77 -4.91 -14.42
N ASP A 157 10.22 -5.84 -15.28
CA ASP A 157 11.40 -5.70 -16.13
C ASP A 157 11.14 -5.07 -17.52
N GLY A 158 9.88 -4.77 -17.87
CA GLY A 158 9.55 -4.10 -19.13
C GLY A 158 9.49 -4.99 -20.37
N THR A 159 9.84 -6.28 -20.28
CA THR A 159 10.14 -7.11 -21.47
C THR A 159 8.89 -7.67 -22.15
N ASP A 160 7.90 -8.06 -21.37
CA ASP A 160 6.62 -8.59 -21.85
C ASP A 160 5.50 -7.61 -21.55
N VAL A 161 4.91 -7.03 -22.61
CA VAL A 161 3.70 -6.22 -22.55
C VAL A 161 2.52 -7.07 -23.03
N ARG A 162 1.51 -7.25 -22.17
CA ARG A 162 0.26 -7.96 -22.48
C ARG A 162 -0.91 -7.00 -22.35
N GLU A 163 -1.94 -7.16 -23.16
CA GLU A 163 -3.13 -6.30 -23.12
C GLU A 163 -4.32 -7.04 -22.51
N LEU A 164 -5.15 -6.34 -21.72
CA LEU A 164 -6.40 -6.87 -21.16
C LEU A 164 -7.44 -7.21 -22.25
N GLY A 165 -7.26 -6.70 -23.48
CA GLY A 165 -8.17 -6.93 -24.61
C GLY A 165 -9.56 -6.30 -24.45
N ILE A 166 -9.75 -5.46 -23.42
CA ILE A 166 -10.98 -4.71 -23.15
C ILE A 166 -10.72 -3.24 -23.46
N ASN A 167 -11.54 -2.68 -24.35
CA ASN A 167 -11.44 -1.29 -24.78
C ASN A 167 -12.41 -0.41 -23.98
N PHE A 168 -11.88 0.51 -23.17
CA PHE A 168 -12.63 1.37 -22.25
C PHE A 168 -13.02 2.73 -22.87
N LYS A 169 -13.22 2.76 -24.18
CA LYS A 169 -13.77 3.91 -24.89
C LYS A 169 -15.27 4.09 -24.61
N ASP A 170 -15.74 5.33 -24.63
CA ASP A 170 -17.16 5.65 -24.56
C ASP A 170 -17.97 4.92 -25.64
N GLY A 171 -19.18 4.51 -25.27
CA GLY A 171 -20.08 3.73 -26.11
C GLY A 171 -19.93 2.21 -26.01
N ASN A 172 -18.90 1.69 -25.34
CA ASN A 172 -18.78 0.26 -25.07
C ASN A 172 -19.62 -0.15 -23.85
N SER A 173 -20.12 -1.38 -23.88
CA SER A 173 -20.96 -1.95 -22.82
C SER A 173 -20.55 -3.38 -22.50
N ALA A 174 -20.58 -3.72 -21.21
CA ALA A 174 -20.25 -5.05 -20.74
C ALA A 174 -21.32 -6.05 -21.16
N LYS A 175 -21.07 -7.35 -20.98
CA LYS A 175 -22.05 -8.40 -21.38
C LYS A 175 -23.41 -8.27 -20.69
N ASN A 176 -23.45 -7.61 -19.53
CA ASN A 176 -24.67 -7.30 -18.80
C ASN A 176 -25.34 -5.98 -19.23
N GLY A 177 -24.88 -5.34 -20.31
CA GLY A 177 -25.47 -4.14 -20.88
C GLY A 177 -25.10 -2.83 -20.16
N ILE A 178 -24.23 -2.89 -19.15
CA ILE A 178 -23.76 -1.70 -18.44
C ILE A 178 -22.64 -1.05 -19.24
N ALA A 179 -22.83 0.23 -19.60
CA ALA A 179 -21.83 1.02 -20.28
C ALA A 179 -20.60 1.24 -19.40
N TYR A 180 -19.41 1.23 -20.00
CA TYR A 180 -18.15 1.48 -19.31
C TYR A 180 -17.21 2.36 -20.11
N SER A 181 -16.54 3.27 -19.42
CA SER A 181 -15.51 4.11 -20.02
C SER A 181 -14.50 4.61 -18.98
N PHE A 182 -13.25 4.76 -19.41
CA PHE A 182 -12.24 5.55 -18.70
C PHE A 182 -12.18 7.00 -19.19
N GLU A 183 -12.89 7.31 -20.28
CA GLU A 183 -13.00 8.66 -20.83
C GLU A 183 -13.91 9.55 -19.96
N SER A 184 -13.42 10.76 -19.65
CA SER A 184 -14.18 11.81 -18.98
C SER A 184 -14.79 12.78 -20.01
N ALA A 185 -16.02 13.27 -19.77
CA ALA A 185 -16.65 14.31 -20.60
C ALA A 185 -15.89 15.66 -20.65
N SER A 186 -14.93 15.89 -19.75
CA SER A 186 -14.11 17.12 -19.77
C SER A 186 -12.82 16.88 -20.55
N THR A 187 -12.46 17.81 -21.44
CA THR A 187 -11.19 17.86 -22.20
C THR A 187 -9.93 17.78 -21.31
N ALA A 188 -10.08 17.96 -19.99
CA ALA A 188 -9.07 17.65 -18.99
C ALA A 188 -9.03 16.13 -18.70
N GLN A 189 -8.09 15.47 -19.40
CA GLN A 189 -7.55 14.13 -19.23
C GLN A 189 -7.37 13.72 -17.76
N ASN A 190 -8.42 13.18 -17.14
CA ASN A 190 -8.33 12.57 -15.82
C ASN A 190 -8.90 11.17 -15.94
N VAL A 191 -8.08 10.27 -16.47
CA VAL A 191 -8.30 8.82 -16.40
C VAL A 191 -8.62 8.51 -14.94
N GLY A 192 -9.74 7.87 -14.68
CA GLY A 192 -10.10 7.46 -13.33
C GLY A 192 -9.03 6.54 -12.76
N ASP A 193 -8.85 6.56 -11.43
CA ASP A 193 -7.95 5.63 -10.77
C ASP A 193 -8.45 4.19 -10.94
N PHE A 194 -7.53 3.24 -11.02
CA PHE A 194 -7.83 1.83 -11.20
C PHE A 194 -6.86 0.93 -10.43
N ILE A 195 -7.36 -0.22 -10.00
CA ILE A 195 -6.59 -1.23 -9.30
C ILE A 195 -7.13 -2.62 -9.60
N PHE A 196 -6.25 -3.61 -9.62
CA PHE A 196 -6.67 -5.01 -9.64
C PHE A 196 -6.94 -5.51 -8.23
N THR A 197 -7.93 -6.37 -8.08
CA THR A 197 -8.08 -7.16 -6.85
C THR A 197 -6.87 -8.06 -6.64
N GLU A 198 -6.61 -8.44 -5.39
CA GLU A 198 -5.47 -9.29 -5.04
C GLU A 198 -5.50 -10.65 -5.77
N ASP A 199 -6.71 -11.14 -6.09
CA ASP A 199 -6.90 -12.37 -6.88
C ASP A 199 -6.64 -12.19 -8.39
N GLY A 200 -6.49 -10.95 -8.86
CA GLY A 200 -6.30 -10.58 -10.27
C GLY A 200 -7.49 -10.88 -11.17
N LYS A 201 -8.67 -11.20 -10.63
CA LYS A 201 -9.88 -11.56 -11.40
C LYS A 201 -10.76 -10.36 -11.72
N SER A 202 -10.68 -9.33 -10.89
CA SER A 202 -11.50 -8.14 -11.02
C SER A 202 -10.64 -6.88 -11.14
N LEU A 203 -11.03 -6.00 -12.05
CA LEU A 203 -10.53 -4.64 -12.14
C LEU A 203 -11.52 -3.71 -11.45
N LEU A 204 -11.05 -2.96 -10.45
CA LEU A 204 -11.80 -1.87 -9.87
C LEU A 204 -11.32 -0.57 -10.48
N TYR A 205 -12.26 0.27 -10.86
CA TYR A 205 -11.92 1.56 -11.42
C TYR A 205 -13.01 2.59 -11.18
N THR A 206 -12.62 3.86 -11.23
CA THR A 206 -13.57 4.96 -11.21
C THR A 206 -13.91 5.40 -12.62
N ALA A 207 -15.19 5.53 -12.93
CA ALA A 207 -15.67 6.01 -14.22
C ALA A 207 -16.52 7.28 -14.04
N GLN A 208 -16.48 8.16 -15.03
CA GLN A 208 -17.34 9.34 -15.12
C GLN A 208 -18.01 9.38 -16.50
N LYS A 209 -19.25 9.85 -16.56
CA LYS A 209 -20.03 10.02 -17.79
C LYS A 209 -19.22 10.73 -18.90
N SER A 210 -19.19 10.12 -20.08
CA SER A 210 -19.27 10.81 -21.37
C SER A 210 -20.75 10.86 -21.82
N THR A 211 -21.12 11.96 -22.48
CA THR A 211 -22.49 12.44 -22.69
C THR A 211 -23.47 11.39 -23.23
N GLY A 212 -24.24 10.71 -22.38
CA GLY A 212 -25.40 9.95 -22.88
C GLY A 212 -26.18 9.11 -21.88
N SER A 213 -25.57 8.13 -21.22
CA SER A 213 -26.35 7.06 -20.55
C SER A 213 -25.93 6.69 -19.12
N LEU A 214 -24.81 7.21 -18.63
CA LEU A 214 -24.36 7.03 -17.24
C LEU A 214 -24.70 8.28 -16.41
N SER A 215 -24.93 8.11 -15.10
CA SER A 215 -25.20 9.22 -14.18
C SER A 215 -24.03 10.21 -14.17
N ALA A 216 -24.29 11.50 -13.96
CA ALA A 216 -23.26 12.57 -13.86
C ALA A 216 -22.34 12.47 -12.62
N ARG A 217 -22.27 11.29 -11.99
CA ARG A 217 -21.61 11.00 -10.72
C ARG A 217 -20.45 10.05 -11.00
N LYS A 218 -19.29 10.29 -10.39
CA LYS A 218 -18.20 9.30 -10.44
C LYS A 218 -18.71 8.02 -9.80
N THR A 219 -18.57 6.92 -10.51
CA THR A 219 -19.09 5.61 -10.10
C THR A 219 -17.91 4.68 -9.97
N LEU A 220 -17.83 3.96 -8.86
CA LEU A 220 -16.89 2.86 -8.73
C LEU A 220 -17.45 1.68 -9.51
N MET A 221 -16.67 1.13 -10.41
CA MET A 221 -17.02 0.00 -11.24
C MET A 221 -16.07 -1.14 -10.93
N LYS A 222 -16.62 -2.34 -10.80
CA LYS A 222 -15.87 -3.60 -10.76
C LYS A 222 -16.17 -4.33 -12.05
N LEU A 223 -15.14 -4.57 -12.83
CA LEU A 223 -15.16 -5.40 -14.02
C LEU A 223 -14.57 -6.76 -13.68
N ASP A 224 -15.37 -7.80 -13.81
CA ASP A 224 -14.90 -9.18 -13.75
C ASP A 224 -14.31 -9.56 -15.12
N ILE A 225 -13.03 -9.94 -15.14
CA ILE A 225 -12.23 -10.09 -16.37
C ILE A 225 -12.67 -11.33 -17.17
N ASP A 226 -13.04 -12.42 -16.50
CA ASP A 226 -13.41 -13.68 -17.14
C ASP A 226 -14.81 -13.60 -17.76
N SER A 227 -15.75 -13.01 -17.03
CA SER A 227 -17.15 -12.90 -17.45
C SER A 227 -17.43 -11.65 -18.29
N ASN A 228 -16.56 -10.63 -18.24
CA ASN A 228 -16.78 -9.29 -18.79
C ASN A 228 -18.11 -8.70 -18.34
N THR A 229 -18.38 -8.83 -17.03
CA THR A 229 -19.56 -8.26 -16.37
C THR A 229 -19.13 -7.13 -15.44
N ILE A 230 -19.96 -6.09 -15.36
CA ILE A 230 -19.68 -4.91 -14.54
C ILE A 230 -20.66 -4.81 -13.39
N THR A 231 -20.16 -4.59 -12.18
CA THR A 231 -20.96 -4.21 -11.02
C THR A 231 -20.61 -2.77 -10.66
N THR A 232 -21.60 -1.96 -10.30
CA THR A 232 -21.42 -0.53 -10.05
C THR A 232 -21.80 -0.15 -8.63
N LEU A 233 -21.02 0.72 -8.01
CA LEU A 233 -21.33 1.38 -6.75
C LEU A 233 -21.25 2.89 -6.98
N ALA A 234 -22.36 3.59 -6.71
CA ALA A 234 -22.40 5.03 -6.88
C ALA A 234 -21.66 5.73 -5.72
N LEU A 235 -20.71 6.62 -6.04
CA LEU A 235 -20.05 7.47 -5.04
C LEU A 235 -20.94 8.70 -4.82
N THR A 236 -21.60 8.75 -3.65
CA THR A 236 -22.78 9.58 -3.41
C THR A 236 -22.84 10.04 -1.96
N SER A 237 -22.54 11.32 -1.72
CA SER A 237 -23.34 12.14 -0.80
C SER A 237 -24.31 13.00 -1.63
N ALA A 238 -25.47 13.33 -1.06
CA ALA A 238 -26.55 14.01 -1.77
C ALA A 238 -26.11 15.39 -2.31
N GLY A 239 -26.18 15.56 -3.64
CA GLY A 239 -25.72 16.75 -4.37
C GLY A 239 -24.33 16.54 -4.97
N GLY A 240 -24.17 15.91 -6.13
CA GLY A 240 -24.42 16.55 -7.42
C GLY A 240 -23.10 16.98 -8.07
N ALA A 241 -22.60 16.12 -8.98
CA ALA A 241 -21.54 16.36 -9.99
C ALA A 241 -20.22 17.02 -9.53
N HIS A 242 -19.19 16.22 -9.22
CA HIS A 242 -17.82 16.76 -9.08
C HIS A 242 -16.85 16.14 -10.07
N ALA A 243 -16.87 16.75 -11.27
CA ALA A 243 -15.95 16.50 -12.37
C ALA A 243 -14.49 16.94 -12.08
N SER A 244 -14.25 17.77 -11.05
CA SER A 244 -12.93 18.41 -10.83
C SER A 244 -11.97 17.68 -9.89
N ARG A 245 -12.45 16.82 -8.98
CA ARG A 245 -11.59 16.09 -8.01
C ARG A 245 -11.65 14.59 -8.24
N GLN A 246 -10.49 13.91 -8.31
CA GLN A 246 -10.42 12.47 -8.52
C GLN A 246 -10.66 11.70 -7.22
N ALA A 247 -11.55 10.71 -7.29
CA ALA A 247 -11.61 9.64 -6.31
C ALA A 247 -10.40 8.74 -6.54
N ARG A 248 -9.86 8.20 -5.45
CA ARG A 248 -8.65 7.38 -5.45
C ARG A 248 -8.96 6.04 -4.79
N ILE A 249 -8.36 4.99 -5.33
CA ILE A 249 -8.50 3.62 -4.90
C ILE A 249 -7.11 3.13 -4.45
N VAL A 250 -7.01 2.63 -3.24
CA VAL A 250 -5.74 2.15 -2.68
C VAL A 250 -5.95 0.79 -2.07
N MET A 251 -5.05 -0.15 -2.35
CA MET A 251 -4.99 -1.43 -1.66
C MET A 251 -3.97 -1.36 -0.52
N ASP A 252 -4.31 -1.93 0.62
CA ASP A 252 -3.36 -2.11 1.72
C ASP A 252 -2.56 -3.41 1.63
N ASP A 253 -1.65 -3.60 2.57
CA ASP A 253 -0.80 -4.78 2.69
C ASP A 253 -1.57 -6.09 2.98
N LYS A 254 -2.85 -6.00 3.34
CA LYS A 254 -3.74 -7.13 3.61
C LYS A 254 -4.72 -7.40 2.46
N GLY A 255 -4.57 -6.73 1.32
CA GLY A 255 -5.44 -6.88 0.16
C GLY A 255 -6.80 -6.18 0.30
N ARG A 256 -7.01 -5.38 1.35
CA ARG A 256 -8.23 -4.61 1.53
C ARG A 256 -8.20 -3.36 0.65
N ILE A 257 -9.29 -3.09 -0.04
CA ILE A 257 -9.41 -1.95 -0.96
C ILE A 257 -10.12 -0.79 -0.26
N TRP A 258 -9.48 0.37 -0.30
CA TRP A 258 -9.96 1.62 0.25
C TRP A 258 -10.31 2.58 -0.88
N VAL A 259 -11.47 3.20 -0.79
CA VAL A 259 -11.98 4.12 -1.80
C VAL A 259 -12.24 5.47 -1.14
N SER A 260 -11.87 6.54 -1.82
CA SER A 260 -12.23 7.89 -1.40
C SER A 260 -13.39 8.48 -2.19
N ASP A 261 -14.15 9.34 -1.50
CA ASP A 261 -15.11 10.25 -2.12
C ASP A 261 -14.74 11.70 -1.78
N PRO A 262 -14.25 12.48 -2.76
CA PRO A 262 -13.99 13.89 -2.57
C PRO A 262 -15.31 14.67 -2.54
N SER A 263 -15.63 15.28 -1.39
CA SER A 263 -16.75 16.21 -1.24
C SER A 263 -16.35 17.65 -1.58
N THR A 264 -17.29 18.45 -2.08
CA THR A 264 -17.08 19.91 -2.29
C THR A 264 -17.58 20.77 -1.15
N THR A 265 -18.43 20.24 -0.27
CA THR A 265 -18.80 20.93 0.95
C THR A 265 -17.71 20.68 1.98
N VAL A 266 -16.98 21.74 2.34
CA VAL A 266 -16.21 21.76 3.59
C VAL A 266 -17.20 21.54 4.74
N ASP A 267 -16.93 20.58 5.63
CA ASP A 267 -17.61 20.58 6.92
C ASP A 267 -17.20 21.83 7.73
N SER A 268 -17.88 22.10 8.85
CA SER A 268 -17.56 23.26 9.71
C SER A 268 -16.13 23.22 10.29
N ALA A 269 -15.42 22.09 10.17
CA ALA A 269 -14.04 21.88 10.58
C ALA A 269 -13.04 21.96 9.39
N GLY A 270 -13.48 22.31 8.18
CA GLY A 270 -12.63 22.44 7.00
C GLY A 270 -12.24 21.11 6.34
N LYS A 271 -12.99 20.02 6.60
CA LYS A 271 -12.73 18.69 6.07
C LYS A 271 -13.63 18.34 4.89
N ASN A 272 -13.05 17.71 3.85
CA ASN A 272 -13.70 17.59 2.53
C ASN A 272 -13.52 16.22 1.88
N PHE A 273 -12.85 15.27 2.53
CA PHE A 273 -12.45 14.04 1.87
C PHE A 273 -12.74 12.86 2.79
N ASN A 274 -13.57 11.92 2.32
CA ASN A 274 -13.92 10.74 3.10
C ASN A 274 -13.27 9.51 2.49
N VAL A 275 -12.69 8.66 3.33
CA VAL A 275 -12.11 7.37 2.92
C VAL A 275 -12.84 6.24 3.62
N LYS A 276 -13.17 5.18 2.86
CA LYS A 276 -13.87 4.00 3.37
C LYS A 276 -13.31 2.70 2.83
N LEU A 277 -13.47 1.65 3.63
CA LEU A 277 -13.23 0.28 3.22
C LEU A 277 -14.34 -0.19 2.27
N LEU A 278 -13.94 -0.74 1.14
CA LEU A 278 -14.83 -1.35 0.16
C LEU A 278 -14.93 -2.86 0.41
N ASP A 279 -16.16 -3.35 0.51
CA ASP A 279 -16.46 -4.75 0.29
C ASP A 279 -16.52 -4.98 -1.23
N VAL A 280 -15.50 -5.68 -1.74
CA VAL A 280 -15.31 -5.93 -3.17
C VAL A 280 -16.31 -6.96 -3.71
N ASP A 281 -16.79 -7.87 -2.86
CA ASP A 281 -17.72 -8.93 -3.27
C ASP A 281 -19.13 -8.39 -3.38
N ALA A 282 -19.58 -7.67 -2.35
CA ALA A 282 -20.90 -7.04 -2.34
C ALA A 282 -20.93 -5.73 -3.15
N MET A 283 -19.77 -5.16 -3.50
CA MET A 283 -19.65 -3.80 -4.04
C MET A 283 -20.38 -2.78 -3.16
N THR A 284 -20.21 -2.91 -1.85
CA THR A 284 -20.77 -2.00 -0.84
C THR A 284 -19.65 -1.38 -0.01
N LEU A 285 -19.87 -0.17 0.50
CA LEU A 285 -18.94 0.44 1.45
C LEU A 285 -19.32 -0.03 2.86
N ASN A 286 -18.33 -0.37 3.68
CA ASN A 286 -18.60 -0.82 5.04
C ASN A 286 -19.40 0.28 5.79
N ALA A 287 -20.61 -0.08 6.21
CA ALA A 287 -21.64 0.85 6.66
C ALA A 287 -21.59 1.01 8.18
N GLY A 288 -20.97 2.10 8.64
CA GLY A 288 -21.04 2.54 10.04
C GLY A 288 -22.21 3.46 10.36
N GLY A 289 -23.32 3.44 9.59
CA GLY A 289 -24.50 4.27 9.86
C GLY A 289 -25.49 4.38 8.69
N THR A 290 -26.59 5.10 8.91
CA THR A 290 -27.79 5.20 8.04
C THR A 290 -27.60 5.97 6.73
N THR A 291 -26.41 6.52 6.48
CA THR A 291 -26.03 7.15 5.21
C THR A 291 -24.80 6.45 4.63
N GLU A 292 -24.74 6.31 3.30
CA GLU A 292 -23.76 5.51 2.55
C GLU A 292 -22.29 5.82 2.94
N TRP A 293 -22.01 7.00 3.51
CA TRP A 293 -20.69 7.46 3.95
C TRP A 293 -20.52 7.67 5.46
N ALA A 294 -21.49 7.28 6.30
CA ALA A 294 -21.34 7.34 7.76
C ALA A 294 -20.23 6.40 8.28
N GLY A 295 -19.36 6.91 9.16
CA GLY A 295 -18.27 6.15 9.80
C GLY A 295 -16.95 6.06 9.02
N GLY A 296 -16.83 6.72 7.86
CA GLY A 296 -15.54 6.83 7.15
C GLY A 296 -14.60 7.84 7.83
N VAL A 297 -13.30 7.75 7.58
CA VAL A 297 -12.33 8.74 8.09
C VAL A 297 -12.43 10.01 7.24
N THR A 298 -12.80 11.13 7.87
CA THR A 298 -12.88 12.44 7.22
C THR A 298 -11.55 13.19 7.37
N LEU A 299 -10.94 13.54 6.25
CA LEU A 299 -9.63 14.18 6.14
C LEU A 299 -9.76 15.68 5.80
N ALA A 300 -8.84 16.48 6.34
CA ALA A 300 -8.76 17.93 6.13
C ALA A 300 -7.86 18.30 4.94
N SER A 301 -7.96 17.60 3.80
CA SER A 301 -7.06 17.81 2.66
C SER A 301 -7.77 18.37 1.43
N SER A 302 -7.08 19.29 0.74
CA SER A 302 -7.39 19.69 -0.64
C SER A 302 -6.83 18.72 -1.69
N PHE A 303 -5.94 17.83 -1.27
CA PHE A 303 -5.29 16.80 -2.08
C PHE A 303 -6.01 15.46 -1.95
N SER A 304 -6.10 14.72 -3.05
CA SER A 304 -6.78 13.41 -3.15
C SER A 304 -5.86 12.21 -2.88
N ASP A 305 -4.59 12.44 -2.54
CA ASP A 305 -3.59 11.39 -2.41
C ASP A 305 -3.44 10.92 -0.96
N PHE A 306 -3.55 9.61 -0.77
CA PHE A 306 -3.39 8.94 0.51
C PHE A 306 -2.80 7.54 0.32
N ALA A 307 -2.24 7.00 1.40
CA ALA A 307 -1.81 5.61 1.50
C ALA A 307 -2.39 5.00 2.78
N VAL A 308 -2.73 3.71 2.75
CA VAL A 308 -3.21 2.98 3.91
C VAL A 308 -2.23 1.87 4.23
N HIS A 309 -1.86 1.75 5.49
CA HIS A 309 -1.00 0.66 5.95
C HIS A 309 -1.44 0.19 7.34
N GLY A 310 -1.78 -1.09 7.45
CA GLY A 310 -2.36 -1.65 8.67
C GLY A 310 -3.65 -0.92 9.08
N ASP A 311 -3.65 -0.32 10.27
CA ASP A 311 -4.81 0.39 10.82
C ASP A 311 -4.68 1.92 10.73
N PHE A 312 -3.72 2.42 9.93
CA PHE A 312 -3.45 3.84 9.78
C PHE A 312 -3.55 4.31 8.33
N ILE A 313 -4.08 5.51 8.16
CA ILE A 313 -4.06 6.27 6.92
C ILE A 313 -2.99 7.36 6.99
N TYR A 314 -2.30 7.55 5.88
CA TYR A 314 -1.25 8.54 5.69
C TYR A 314 -1.67 9.48 4.56
N TYR A 315 -1.68 10.78 4.83
CA TYR A 315 -2.10 11.79 3.87
C TYR A 315 -1.43 13.13 4.15
N ILE A 316 -1.52 14.03 3.18
CA ILE A 316 -1.04 15.41 3.32
C ILE A 316 -2.24 16.32 3.54
N GLU A 317 -2.16 17.16 4.55
CA GLU A 317 -3.17 18.19 4.83
C GLU A 317 -2.52 19.55 5.09
N ARG A 318 -3.35 20.57 5.25
CA ARG A 318 -2.92 21.89 5.74
C ARG A 318 -3.30 22.05 7.20
N SER A 319 -2.39 22.65 7.99
CA SER A 319 -2.58 22.93 9.43
C SER A 319 -3.91 23.60 9.77
N SER A 320 -4.39 24.48 8.88
CA SER A 320 -5.68 25.20 8.91
C SER A 320 -5.66 26.25 7.79
N GLY A 321 -6.72 26.33 6.98
CA GLY A 321 -6.85 27.31 5.92
C GLY A 321 -5.63 27.35 4.98
N SER A 322 -4.88 28.47 5.01
CA SER A 322 -3.68 28.70 4.17
C SER A 322 -2.35 28.33 4.86
N GLY A 323 -2.37 27.64 6.00
CA GLY A 323 -1.17 27.22 6.73
C GLY A 323 -0.26 26.24 5.97
N PRO A 324 0.92 25.89 6.52
CA PRO A 324 1.89 25.01 5.86
C PRO A 324 1.34 23.60 5.67
N LEU A 325 1.91 22.89 4.68
CA LEU A 325 1.61 21.48 4.42
C LEU A 325 2.20 20.60 5.53
N GLN A 326 1.46 19.56 5.89
CA GLN A 326 1.80 18.63 6.95
C GLN A 326 1.58 17.21 6.48
N TYR A 327 2.53 16.34 6.79
CA TYR A 327 2.35 14.90 6.60
C TYR A 327 1.75 14.30 7.86
N VAL A 328 0.60 13.65 7.70
CA VAL A 328 -0.23 13.22 8.82
C VAL A 328 -0.48 11.72 8.76
N LYS A 329 -0.36 11.10 9.93
CA LYS A 329 -0.81 9.74 10.22
C LYS A 329 -2.08 9.84 11.06
N GLN A 330 -3.15 9.20 10.63
CA GLN A 330 -4.41 9.12 11.38
C GLN A 330 -4.87 7.66 11.50
N SER A 331 -5.46 7.31 12.64
CA SER A 331 -6.03 5.99 12.87
C SER A 331 -7.34 5.80 12.08
N LEU A 332 -7.55 4.59 11.56
CA LEU A 332 -8.78 4.21 10.86
C LEU A 332 -9.92 3.89 11.83
N ASN A 333 -9.59 3.54 13.09
CA ASN A 333 -10.56 3.13 14.10
C ASN A 333 -10.95 4.26 15.06
N ASP A 334 -10.06 5.24 15.25
CA ASP A 334 -10.29 6.41 16.09
C ASP A 334 -9.92 7.70 15.35
N GLN A 335 -10.92 8.49 14.97
CA GLN A 335 -10.70 9.74 14.24
C GLN A 335 -9.96 10.80 15.07
N THR A 336 -9.91 10.65 16.39
CA THR A 336 -9.22 11.57 17.31
C THR A 336 -7.73 11.25 17.43
N GLU A 337 -7.32 10.03 17.08
CA GLU A 337 -5.92 9.61 17.07
C GLU A 337 -5.24 10.07 15.78
N LYS A 338 -4.73 11.30 15.83
CA LYS A 338 -4.03 11.96 14.72
C LYS A 338 -2.64 12.41 15.16
N THR A 339 -1.62 11.99 14.43
CA THR A 339 -0.22 12.34 14.66
C THR A 339 0.36 13.05 13.44
N ILE A 340 0.95 14.23 13.65
CA ILE A 340 1.68 14.95 12.60
C ILE A 340 3.12 14.44 12.60
N LEU A 341 3.55 13.90 11.45
CA LEU A 341 4.86 13.28 11.29
C LEU A 341 5.92 14.29 10.86
N VAL A 342 5.57 15.22 9.96
CA VAL A 342 6.47 16.25 9.44
C VAL A 342 5.70 17.54 9.19
N TYR A 343 6.31 18.67 9.55
CA TYR A 343 5.89 20.00 9.13
C TYR A 343 6.84 20.51 8.06
N ASP A 344 6.31 21.14 7.01
CA ASP A 344 7.14 22.02 6.18
C ASP A 344 7.56 23.23 7.03
N LEU A 345 8.87 23.31 7.31
CA LEU A 345 9.50 24.40 8.07
C LEU A 345 9.76 25.63 7.19
N SER A 346 9.51 25.57 5.88
CA SER A 346 9.78 26.67 4.96
C SER A 346 8.50 27.41 4.59
N GLY A 347 8.35 28.62 5.12
CA GLY A 347 7.29 29.56 4.72
C GLY A 347 7.48 30.14 3.32
N SER A 348 7.79 29.32 2.32
CA SER A 348 7.89 29.75 0.92
C SER A 348 6.80 29.09 0.09
N THR A 349 5.80 29.87 -0.28
CA THR A 349 4.90 29.60 -1.40
C THR A 349 5.71 29.16 -2.61
N TYR A 350 5.54 27.90 -3.02
CA TYR A 350 5.74 27.50 -4.40
C TYR A 350 4.35 27.35 -5.01
N ASP A 351 4.01 28.27 -5.91
CA ASP A 351 2.99 28.00 -6.93
C ASP A 351 3.53 26.88 -7.83
N ILE A 352 2.74 25.83 -8.00
CA ILE A 352 2.92 24.84 -9.08
C ILE A 352 1.91 25.15 -10.18
#